data_AF-A0A2G6L900-F1
#
_entry.id   AF-A0A2G6L900-F1
#
_cell.length_a   1.000
_cell.length_b   1.000
_cell.length_c   1.000
_cell.angle_alpha   90.00
_cell.angle_beta   90.00
_cell.angle_gamma   90.00
#
_symmetry.space_group_name_H-M   'P 1'
#
loop_
_entity.id
_entity.type
_entity.pdbx_description
1 polymer ?
#
loop_
_entity_poly.entity_id
_entity_poly.type
_entity_poly.pdbx_seq_one_letter_code
_entity_poly.pdbx_strand_id
1 'polypeptide(L)'
;MQCSAIARHYLTTFFSVALLAFSCLTQGASSTTTQTFQTCGIIASELLTSAQLFQKGIPLTTLYDSLPALTPAGKKRLDATYKQIQENGLIATYSVINSRFAKCAKSVFAERGKPSHTSPDLLFYYCAGENKLRYEYILALYANVERKELLAKVHKSKLKLASFMYDLNENEGTLATFDFSATELKKCMNR
;
A
#
# COMPACT_ATOMS: atom_id res chain seq x y z
N MET A 1 -7.83 66.76 -10.31
CA MET A 1 -7.57 65.39 -9.84
C MET A 1 -8.36 64.44 -10.73
N GLN A 2 -7.67 63.80 -11.67
CA GLN A 2 -8.24 63.11 -12.82
C GLN A 2 -8.51 61.63 -12.52
N CYS A 3 -9.74 61.21 -12.82
CA CYS A 3 -10.18 59.82 -12.94
C CYS A 3 -9.70 59.25 -14.29
N SER A 4 -8.97 58.13 -14.27
CA SER A 4 -8.67 57.34 -15.46
C SER A 4 -9.68 56.21 -15.62
N ALA A 5 -10.49 56.27 -16.68
CA ALA A 5 -11.20 55.14 -17.26
C ALA A 5 -10.92 55.16 -18.76
N ILE A 6 -10.09 54.24 -19.24
CA ILE A 6 -9.88 54.00 -20.67
C ILE A 6 -10.51 52.65 -20.98
N ALA A 7 -11.76 52.71 -21.43
CA ALA A 7 -12.35 51.67 -22.26
C ALA A 7 -11.93 51.95 -23.70
N ARG A 8 -11.23 51.02 -24.34
CA ARG A 8 -11.17 50.94 -25.81
C ARG A 8 -11.63 49.57 -26.26
N HIS A 9 -12.68 49.66 -27.06
CA HIS A 9 -13.41 48.62 -27.71
C HIS A 9 -12.70 48.09 -28.96
N TYR A 10 -12.85 46.78 -29.15
CA TYR A 10 -13.04 46.01 -30.39
C TYR A 10 -12.16 46.31 -31.61
N LEU A 11 -11.47 45.28 -32.13
CA LEU A 11 -11.81 44.61 -33.40
C LEU A 11 -10.73 43.56 -33.77
N THR A 12 -11.13 42.55 -34.54
CA THR A 12 -10.29 41.64 -35.38
C THR A 12 -9.56 40.53 -34.61
N THR A 13 -9.65 39.24 -34.92
CA THR A 13 -9.89 38.50 -36.17
C THR A 13 -10.27 37.04 -35.89
N PHE A 14 -11.15 36.49 -36.73
CA PHE A 14 -11.37 35.06 -37.00
C PHE A 14 -10.08 34.25 -37.18
N PHE A 15 -9.99 33.05 -36.58
CA PHE A 15 -9.47 31.85 -37.26
C PHE A 15 -9.90 30.57 -36.53
N SER A 16 -10.78 29.81 -37.17
CA SER A 16 -11.03 28.39 -36.93
C SER A 16 -9.73 27.59 -37.10
N VAL A 17 -9.53 26.50 -36.34
CA VAL A 17 -8.91 25.20 -36.73
C VAL A 17 -8.44 24.44 -35.47
N ALA A 18 -8.67 23.11 -35.51
CA ALA A 18 -8.23 22.03 -34.61
C ALA A 18 -9.08 21.84 -33.33
N LEU A 19 -9.98 20.85 -33.19
CA LEU A 19 -9.99 19.48 -33.74
C LEU A 19 -8.64 18.77 -33.52
N LEU A 20 -8.19 18.76 -32.27
CA LEU A 20 -7.27 17.73 -31.79
C LEU A 20 -8.07 16.67 -31.04
N ALA A 21 -8.35 15.62 -31.81
CA ALA A 21 -8.52 14.23 -31.41
C ALA A 21 -8.16 13.93 -29.93
N PHE A 22 -9.21 13.78 -29.12
CA PHE A 22 -9.15 12.90 -27.94
C PHE A 22 -9.12 11.45 -28.44
N SER A 23 -7.96 11.04 -28.95
CA SER A 23 -7.64 9.63 -29.13
C SER A 23 -6.92 9.14 -27.87
N CYS A 24 -7.23 7.90 -27.50
CA CYS A 24 -6.55 7.09 -26.50
C CYS A 24 -7.04 7.21 -25.05
N LEU A 25 -8.18 6.56 -24.78
CA LEU A 25 -8.32 5.70 -23.60
C LEU A 25 -9.12 4.47 -24.03
N THR A 26 -8.46 3.62 -24.83
CA THR A 26 -8.79 2.20 -24.88
C THR A 26 -8.54 1.63 -23.49
N GLN A 27 -9.58 1.60 -22.65
CA GLN A 27 -9.60 0.71 -21.49
C GLN A 27 -9.53 -0.71 -22.05
N GLY A 28 -8.32 -1.25 -22.11
CA GLY A 28 -8.12 -2.68 -22.27
C GLY A 28 -8.89 -3.35 -21.15
N ALA A 29 -9.96 -4.04 -21.51
CA ALA A 29 -10.63 -5.01 -20.65
C ALA A 29 -9.60 -6.10 -20.33
N SER A 30 -8.82 -5.86 -19.26
CA SER A 30 -8.01 -6.89 -18.63
C SER A 30 -8.96 -7.99 -18.21
N SER A 31 -8.78 -9.21 -18.71
CA SER A 31 -9.46 -10.40 -18.24
C SER A 31 -9.42 -10.42 -16.70
N THR A 32 -10.53 -10.08 -16.06
CA THR A 32 -10.56 -9.78 -14.64
C THR A 32 -10.43 -11.07 -13.85
N THR A 33 -9.19 -11.45 -13.49
CA THR A 33 -9.00 -12.36 -12.36
C THR A 33 -9.59 -11.66 -11.13
N THR A 34 -10.79 -12.09 -10.73
CA THR A 34 -11.54 -11.39 -9.69
C THR A 34 -10.84 -11.61 -8.36
N GLN A 35 -10.26 -10.54 -7.82
CA GLN A 35 -9.50 -10.57 -6.58
C GLN A 35 -10.38 -11.02 -5.40
N THR A 36 -9.75 -11.62 -4.41
CA THR A 36 -10.32 -12.10 -3.14
C THR A 36 -9.50 -11.53 -1.99
N PHE A 37 -10.00 -11.56 -0.76
CA PHE A 37 -9.16 -11.16 0.37
C PHE A 37 -7.92 -12.05 0.48
N GLN A 38 -8.08 -13.36 0.20
CA GLN A 38 -6.99 -14.31 0.18
C GLN A 38 -5.91 -13.97 -0.85
N THR A 39 -6.27 -13.69 -2.09
CA THR A 39 -5.29 -13.35 -3.13
C THR A 39 -4.59 -12.03 -2.83
N CYS A 40 -5.31 -11.01 -2.36
CA CYS A 40 -4.71 -9.76 -1.88
C CYS A 40 -3.69 -10.02 -0.75
N GLY A 41 -4.06 -10.85 0.23
CA GLY A 41 -3.24 -11.18 1.39
C GLY A 41 -1.98 -11.99 1.05
N ILE A 42 -2.10 -13.01 0.20
CA ILE A 42 -0.98 -13.83 -0.26
C ILE A 42 0.03 -12.97 -1.02
N ILE A 43 -0.42 -12.15 -1.97
CA ILE A 43 0.48 -11.26 -2.72
C ILE A 43 1.18 -10.28 -1.76
N ALA A 44 0.45 -9.66 -0.83
CA ALA A 44 1.05 -8.77 0.15
C ALA A 44 2.09 -9.50 1.02
N SER A 45 1.79 -10.71 1.48
CA SER A 45 2.68 -11.57 2.27
C SER A 45 4.00 -11.83 1.57
N GLU A 46 3.95 -12.19 0.28
CA GLU A 46 5.12 -12.48 -0.53
C GLU A 46 5.99 -11.23 -0.72
N LEU A 47 5.38 -10.10 -1.05
CA LEU A 47 6.11 -8.83 -1.25
C LEU A 47 6.75 -8.33 0.05
N LEU A 48 6.02 -8.42 1.18
CA LEU A 48 6.56 -8.06 2.49
C LEU A 48 7.70 -8.99 2.91
N THR A 49 7.56 -10.30 2.65
CA THR A 49 8.63 -11.26 2.91
C THR A 49 9.87 -10.95 2.07
N SER A 50 9.69 -10.57 0.81
CA SER A 50 10.78 -10.15 -0.07
C SER A 50 11.49 -8.91 0.47
N ALA A 51 10.74 -7.92 0.97
CA ALA A 51 11.31 -6.73 1.62
C ALA A 51 12.08 -7.08 2.91
N GLN A 52 11.57 -8.00 3.72
CA GLN A 52 12.25 -8.48 4.94
C GLN A 52 13.53 -9.27 4.64
N LEU A 53 13.55 -10.05 3.56
CA LEU A 53 14.75 -10.76 3.11
C LEU A 53 15.83 -9.78 2.63
N PHE A 54 15.42 -8.75 1.87
CA PHE A 54 16.31 -7.64 1.50
C PHE A 54 16.87 -6.94 2.75
N GLN A 55 16.01 -6.63 3.73
CA GLN A 55 16.40 -5.99 4.98
C GLN A 55 17.47 -6.78 5.74
N LYS A 56 17.43 -8.12 5.64
CA LYS A 56 18.42 -9.04 6.22
C LYS A 56 19.71 -9.17 5.39
N GLY A 57 19.84 -8.42 4.30
CA GLY A 57 21.01 -8.46 3.41
C GLY A 57 21.10 -9.70 2.54
N ILE A 58 20.00 -10.44 2.36
CA ILE A 58 20.02 -11.65 1.52
C ILE A 58 19.98 -11.21 0.05
N PRO A 59 20.99 -11.57 -0.76
CA PRO A 59 21.03 -11.14 -2.15
C PRO A 59 20.03 -11.94 -2.99
N LEU A 60 19.57 -11.29 -4.06
CA LEU A 60 18.52 -11.83 -4.93
C LEU A 60 18.91 -13.16 -5.59
N THR A 61 20.20 -13.33 -5.93
CA THR A 61 20.75 -14.58 -6.47
C THR A 61 20.58 -15.74 -5.49
N THR A 62 20.90 -15.54 -4.20
CA THR A 62 20.70 -16.55 -3.17
C THR A 62 19.23 -16.96 -3.04
N LEU A 63 18.30 -16.02 -3.21
CA LEU A 63 16.86 -16.34 -3.19
C LEU A 63 16.43 -17.19 -4.39
N TYR A 64 17.04 -17.02 -5.56
CA TYR A 64 16.75 -17.86 -6.74
C TYR A 64 17.16 -19.31 -6.54
N ASP A 65 18.27 -19.52 -5.85
CA ASP A 65 18.81 -20.86 -5.62
C ASP A 65 18.14 -21.55 -4.43
N SER A 66 17.68 -20.78 -3.43
CA SER A 66 17.25 -21.31 -2.13
C SER A 66 15.73 -21.42 -1.96
N LEU A 67 14.93 -20.66 -2.71
CA LEU A 67 13.47 -20.69 -2.54
C LEU A 67 12.88 -21.90 -3.28
N PRO A 68 12.30 -22.88 -2.55
CA PRO A 68 11.70 -24.04 -3.19
C PRO A 68 10.48 -23.61 -4.02
N ALA A 69 10.30 -24.25 -5.18
CA ALA A 69 9.18 -24.03 -6.08
C ALA A 69 8.98 -22.55 -6.50
N LEU A 70 10.07 -21.78 -6.66
CA LEU A 70 10.00 -20.41 -7.15
C LEU A 70 9.48 -20.36 -8.59
N THR A 71 8.23 -19.95 -8.75
CA THR A 71 7.60 -19.79 -10.07
C THR A 71 8.17 -18.60 -10.83
N PRO A 72 8.04 -18.54 -12.18
CA PRO A 72 8.43 -17.36 -12.96
C PRO A 72 7.74 -16.06 -12.50
N ALA A 73 6.48 -16.15 -12.08
CA ALA A 73 5.75 -15.02 -11.53
C ALA A 73 6.30 -14.58 -10.17
N GLY A 74 6.68 -15.53 -9.31
CA GLY A 74 7.36 -15.27 -8.04
C GLY A 74 8.72 -14.60 -8.25
N LYS A 75 9.52 -15.11 -9.19
CA LYS A 75 10.80 -14.51 -9.58
C LYS A 75 10.63 -13.05 -10.02
N LYS A 76 9.66 -12.78 -10.91
CA LYS A 76 9.34 -11.42 -11.35
C LYS A 76 8.94 -10.49 -10.20
N ARG A 77 8.21 -11.00 -9.20
CA ARG A 77 7.84 -10.22 -8.00
C ARG A 77 9.05 -9.93 -7.11
N LEU A 78 9.97 -10.88 -6.94
CA LEU A 78 11.22 -10.68 -6.23
C LEU A 78 12.09 -9.61 -6.91
N ASP A 79 12.34 -9.77 -8.22
CA ASP A 79 13.07 -8.78 -9.05
C ASP A 79 12.48 -7.38 -8.87
N ALA A 80 11.17 -7.24 -9.06
CA ALA A 80 10.48 -5.97 -8.96
C ALA A 80 10.56 -5.36 -7.57
N THR A 81 10.46 -6.17 -6.51
CA THR A 81 10.54 -5.69 -5.12
C THR A 81 11.95 -5.23 -4.79
N TYR A 82 12.97 -6.02 -5.12
CA TYR A 82 14.38 -5.66 -4.89
C TYR A 82 14.76 -4.39 -5.65
N LYS A 83 14.37 -4.29 -6.92
CA LYS A 83 14.56 -3.08 -7.72
C LYS A 83 13.87 -1.87 -7.09
N GLN A 84 12.62 -2.02 -6.64
CA GLN A 84 11.89 -0.92 -6.01
C GLN A 84 12.56 -0.44 -4.72
N ILE A 85 13.15 -1.35 -3.93
CA ILE A 85 13.91 -1.01 -2.71
C ILE A 85 15.20 -0.28 -3.07
N GLN A 86 15.92 -0.72 -4.10
CA GLN A 86 17.14 -0.04 -4.55
C GLN A 86 16.85 1.37 -5.08
N GLU A 87 15.73 1.56 -5.78
CA GLU A 87 15.36 2.85 -6.37
C GLU A 87 14.75 3.83 -5.36
N ASN A 88 13.91 3.36 -4.44
CA ASN A 88 13.07 4.22 -3.59
C ASN A 88 13.33 4.06 -2.08
N GLY A 89 14.17 3.10 -1.69
CA GLY A 89 14.39 2.73 -0.31
C GLY A 89 13.35 1.75 0.24
N LEU A 90 13.73 1.14 1.37
CA LEU A 90 12.96 0.06 2.00
C LEU A 90 11.65 0.54 2.64
N ILE A 91 11.68 1.68 3.35
CA ILE A 91 10.48 2.29 3.97
C ILE A 91 9.41 2.63 2.92
N ALA A 92 9.82 3.26 1.81
CA ALA A 92 8.90 3.60 0.72
C ALA A 92 8.31 2.34 0.11
N THR A 93 9.11 1.28 -0.05
CA THR A 93 8.63 0.00 -0.58
C THR A 93 7.61 -0.67 0.35
N TYR A 94 7.87 -0.73 1.66
CA TYR A 94 6.88 -1.21 2.63
C TYR A 94 5.57 -0.42 2.56
N SER A 95 5.66 0.91 2.45
CA SER A 95 4.49 1.79 2.34
C SER A 95 3.67 1.52 1.07
N VAL A 96 4.34 1.33 -0.07
CA VAL A 96 3.68 0.97 -1.34
C VAL A 96 2.98 -0.38 -1.23
N ILE A 97 3.61 -1.39 -0.63
CA ILE A 97 3.02 -2.73 -0.48
C ILE A 97 1.77 -2.66 0.40
N ASN A 98 1.85 -2.01 1.57
CA ASN A 98 0.70 -1.85 2.47
C ASN A 98 -0.44 -1.03 1.83
N SER A 99 -0.11 0.06 1.12
CA SER A 99 -1.10 0.86 0.40
C SER A 99 -1.82 0.04 -0.68
N ARG A 100 -1.08 -0.75 -1.47
CA ARG A 100 -1.65 -1.64 -2.49
C ARG A 100 -2.52 -2.73 -1.87
N PHE A 101 -2.10 -3.32 -0.76
CA PHE A 101 -2.89 -4.32 -0.04
C PHE A 101 -4.21 -3.72 0.48
N ALA A 102 -4.16 -2.55 1.12
CA ALA A 102 -5.35 -1.86 1.59
C ALA A 102 -6.32 -1.49 0.44
N LYS A 103 -5.78 -1.05 -0.71
CA LYS A 103 -6.58 -0.76 -1.91
C LYS A 103 -7.24 -2.03 -2.48
N CYS A 104 -6.49 -3.12 -2.57
CA CYS A 104 -7.00 -4.41 -3.03
C CYS A 104 -8.15 -4.90 -2.14
N ALA A 105 -7.93 -4.97 -0.82
CA ALA A 105 -8.95 -5.37 0.14
C ALA A 105 -10.19 -4.46 0.12
N LYS A 106 -10.00 -3.15 -0.05
CA LYS A 106 -11.11 -2.20 -0.21
C LYS A 106 -11.92 -2.46 -1.47
N SER A 107 -11.27 -2.76 -2.60
CA SER A 107 -11.97 -3.11 -3.86
C SER A 107 -12.80 -4.39 -3.68
N VAL A 108 -12.20 -5.43 -3.11
CA VAL A 108 -12.90 -6.70 -2.85
C VAL A 108 -14.12 -6.49 -1.94
N PHE A 109 -13.98 -5.67 -0.89
CA PHE A 109 -15.12 -5.31 -0.03
C PHE A 109 -16.21 -4.53 -0.77
N ALA A 110 -15.84 -3.57 -1.62
CA ALA A 110 -16.81 -2.78 -2.39
C ALA A 110 -17.59 -3.66 -3.37
N GLU A 111 -16.94 -4.66 -3.96
CA GLU A 111 -17.55 -5.57 -4.94
C GLU A 111 -18.37 -6.69 -4.31
N ARG A 112 -17.94 -7.21 -3.14
CA ARG A 112 -18.47 -8.46 -2.57
C ARG A 112 -18.95 -8.35 -1.12
N GLY A 113 -18.68 -7.24 -0.46
CA GLY A 113 -18.97 -7.05 0.96
C GLY A 113 -18.11 -7.90 1.87
N LYS A 114 -18.65 -8.18 3.06
CA LYS A 114 -18.03 -9.04 4.06
C LYS A 114 -18.21 -10.51 3.65
N PRO A 115 -17.16 -11.35 3.65
CA PRO A 115 -17.28 -12.78 3.40
C PRO A 115 -18.20 -13.50 4.41
N SER A 116 -18.80 -14.61 4.00
CA SER A 116 -19.59 -15.46 4.90
C SER A 116 -18.71 -16.09 5.99
N HIS A 117 -19.33 -16.50 7.10
CA HIS A 117 -18.63 -17.16 8.20
C HIS A 117 -17.97 -18.50 7.83
N THR A 118 -18.46 -19.14 6.76
CA THR A 118 -17.95 -20.40 6.23
C THR A 118 -16.89 -20.22 5.14
N SER A 119 -16.66 -18.98 4.69
CA SER A 119 -15.71 -18.70 3.63
C SER A 119 -14.27 -18.67 4.19
N PRO A 120 -13.30 -19.31 3.52
CA PRO A 120 -11.88 -19.16 3.90
C PRO A 120 -11.40 -17.70 3.78
N ASP A 121 -12.06 -16.91 2.94
CA ASP A 121 -11.77 -15.49 2.74
C ASP A 121 -12.06 -14.62 3.98
N LEU A 122 -12.87 -15.13 4.93
CA LEU A 122 -13.19 -14.42 6.17
C LEU A 122 -11.95 -14.14 7.02
N LEU A 123 -11.02 -15.10 7.11
CA LEU A 123 -9.76 -14.93 7.84
C LEU A 123 -8.97 -13.76 7.23
N PHE A 124 -8.79 -13.79 5.91
CA PHE A 124 -8.05 -12.77 5.18
C PHE A 124 -8.71 -11.40 5.24
N TYR A 125 -10.04 -11.34 5.27
CA TYR A 125 -10.80 -10.10 5.50
C TYR A 125 -10.42 -9.46 6.85
N TYR A 126 -10.43 -10.24 7.94
CA TYR A 126 -10.04 -9.72 9.25
C TYR A 126 -8.55 -9.35 9.29
N CYS A 127 -7.67 -10.18 8.73
CA CYS A 127 -6.25 -9.87 8.67
C CYS A 127 -5.94 -8.60 7.87
N ALA A 128 -6.68 -8.33 6.79
CA ALA A 128 -6.58 -7.09 6.03
C ALA A 128 -6.98 -5.86 6.87
N GLY A 129 -8.07 -5.97 7.65
CA GLY A 129 -8.49 -4.91 8.57
C GLY A 129 -7.45 -4.62 9.66
N GLU A 130 -6.91 -5.66 10.29
CA GLU A 130 -5.86 -5.51 11.30
C GLU A 130 -4.56 -4.95 10.70
N ASN A 131 -4.21 -5.32 9.47
CA ASN A 131 -3.04 -4.76 8.79
C ASN A 131 -3.22 -3.30 8.40
N LYS A 132 -4.40 -2.92 7.90
CA LYS A 132 -4.73 -1.51 7.61
C LYS A 132 -4.54 -0.65 8.86
N LEU A 133 -5.03 -1.13 10.00
CA LEU A 133 -4.90 -0.41 11.27
C LEU A 133 -3.43 -0.21 11.67
N ARG A 134 -2.60 -1.27 11.61
CA ARG A 134 -1.16 -1.15 11.88
C ARG A 134 -0.47 -0.18 10.92
N TYR A 135 -0.84 -0.21 9.64
CA TYR A 135 -0.26 0.72 8.66
C TYR A 135 -0.66 2.17 8.95
N GLU A 136 -1.90 2.43 9.36
CA GLU A 136 -2.33 3.78 9.79
C GLU A 136 -1.53 4.27 11.00
N TYR A 137 -1.18 3.39 11.95
CA TYR A 137 -0.30 3.75 13.07
C TYR A 137 1.10 4.07 12.60
N ILE A 138 1.67 3.26 11.70
CA ILE A 138 3.00 3.54 11.13
C ILE A 138 3.02 4.89 10.41
N LEU A 139 1.96 5.23 9.67
CA LEU A 139 1.84 6.54 9.01
C LEU A 139 1.77 7.70 10.01
N ALA A 140 1.04 7.54 11.11
CA ALA A 140 0.98 8.54 12.18
C ALA A 140 2.37 8.73 12.84
N LEU A 141 3.07 7.63 13.13
CA LEU A 141 4.42 7.67 13.71
C LEU A 141 5.43 8.30 12.74
N TYR A 142 5.35 7.97 11.44
CA TYR A 142 6.17 8.59 10.39
C TYR A 142 5.91 10.10 10.25
N ALA A 143 4.68 10.55 10.54
CA ALA A 143 4.33 11.96 10.60
C ALA A 143 4.68 12.64 11.94
N ASN A 144 5.42 11.96 12.83
CA ASN A 144 5.81 12.43 14.16
C ASN A 144 4.61 12.84 15.04
N VAL A 145 3.50 12.10 14.95
CA VAL A 145 2.35 12.32 15.83
C VAL A 145 2.74 11.94 17.26
N GLU A 146 2.52 12.86 18.19
CA GLU A 146 2.79 12.67 19.63
C GLU A 146 2.00 11.50 20.23
N ARG A 147 2.60 10.79 21.19
CA ARG A 147 1.98 9.61 21.83
C ARG A 147 0.57 9.89 22.34
N LYS A 148 0.40 10.99 23.07
CA LYS A 148 -0.89 11.37 23.66
C LYS A 148 -1.94 11.58 22.58
N GLU A 149 -1.56 12.19 21.46
CA GLU A 149 -2.45 12.42 20.32
C GLU A 149 -2.81 11.10 19.63
N LEU A 150 -1.83 10.24 19.38
CA LEU A 150 -2.06 8.91 18.78
C LEU A 150 -3.06 8.11 19.64
N LEU A 151 -2.79 7.98 20.93
CA LEU A 151 -3.61 7.17 21.84
C LEU A 151 -5.03 7.74 22.01
N ALA A 152 -5.23 9.05 21.88
CA ALA A 152 -6.55 9.67 21.94
C ALA A 152 -7.44 9.32 20.74
N LYS A 153 -6.86 9.03 19.57
CA LYS A 153 -7.59 8.70 18.32
C LYS A 153 -7.82 7.20 18.14
N VAL A 154 -7.17 6.36 18.94
CA VAL A 154 -7.22 4.90 18.83
C VAL A 154 -8.41 4.32 19.60
N HIS A 155 -9.12 3.36 18.99
CA HIS A 155 -10.18 2.63 19.68
C HIS A 155 -9.65 1.91 20.93
N LYS A 156 -10.44 1.90 22.03
CA LYS A 156 -10.01 1.36 23.34
C LYS A 156 -9.41 -0.05 23.27
N SER A 157 -9.98 -0.93 22.46
CA SER A 157 -9.49 -2.32 22.30
C SER A 157 -8.11 -2.42 21.63
N LYS A 158 -7.59 -1.33 21.07
CA LYS A 158 -6.34 -1.26 20.31
C LYS A 158 -5.27 -0.41 20.98
N LEU A 159 -5.55 0.17 22.16
CA LEU A 159 -4.62 1.02 22.90
C LEU A 159 -3.29 0.31 23.21
N LYS A 160 -3.34 -0.97 23.63
CA LYS A 160 -2.14 -1.76 23.91
C LYS A 160 -1.24 -1.90 22.67
N LEU A 161 -1.85 -2.20 21.52
CA LEU A 161 -1.13 -2.32 20.24
C LEU A 161 -0.52 -0.98 19.82
N ALA A 162 -1.30 0.11 19.89
CA ALA A 162 -0.81 1.45 19.52
C ALA A 162 0.34 1.92 20.43
N SER A 163 0.24 1.69 21.74
CA SER A 163 1.35 1.98 22.67
C SER A 163 2.59 1.17 22.32
N PHE A 164 2.44 -0.14 22.14
CA PHE A 164 3.56 -1.02 21.76
C PHE A 164 4.23 -0.55 20.45
N MET A 165 3.46 -0.21 19.42
CA MET A 165 4.02 0.24 18.14
C MET A 165 4.72 1.60 18.26
N TYR A 166 4.21 2.49 19.12
CA TYR A 166 4.91 3.74 19.44
C TYR A 166 6.25 3.46 20.11
N ASP A 167 6.26 2.63 21.16
CA ASP A 167 7.48 2.22 21.87
C ASP A 167 8.50 1.58 20.91
N LEU A 168 8.03 0.71 20.03
CA LEU A 168 8.86 0.07 19.01
C LEU A 168 9.47 1.09 18.04
N ASN A 169 8.71 2.09 17.58
CA ASN A 169 9.23 3.12 16.68
C ASN A 169 10.26 4.03 17.37
N GLU A 170 10.04 4.41 18.63
CA GLU A 170 10.99 5.24 19.39
C GLU A 170 12.31 4.51 19.63
N ASN A 171 12.24 3.22 19.96
CA ASN A 171 13.41 2.45 20.35
C ASN A 171 14.18 1.86 19.16
N GLU A 172 13.47 1.44 18.11
CA GLU A 172 14.04 0.67 16.99
C GLU A 172 13.79 1.31 15.60
N GLY A 173 13.05 2.41 15.55
CA GLY A 173 12.76 3.14 14.33
C GLY A 173 11.63 2.54 13.46
N THR A 174 11.24 3.30 12.45
CA THR A 174 10.09 2.99 11.58
C THR A 174 10.25 1.68 10.81
N LEU A 175 11.48 1.29 10.45
CA LEU A 175 11.75 0.01 9.78
C LEU A 175 11.37 -1.19 10.65
N ALA A 176 11.68 -1.15 11.95
CA ALA A 176 11.29 -2.21 12.88
C ALA A 176 9.76 -2.28 13.03
N THR A 177 9.08 -1.13 13.01
CA THR A 177 7.61 -1.09 13.05
C THR A 177 6.97 -1.71 11.80
N PHE A 178 7.55 -1.47 10.62
CA PHE A 178 7.14 -2.13 9.38
C PHE A 178 7.40 -3.64 9.40
N ASP A 179 8.58 -4.07 9.87
CA ASP A 179 8.93 -5.49 10.00
C ASP A 179 7.97 -6.23 10.95
N PHE A 180 7.66 -5.62 12.10
CA PHE A 180 6.65 -6.11 13.03
C PHE A 180 5.28 -6.27 12.34
N SER A 181 4.80 -5.22 11.66
CA SER A 181 3.49 -5.28 10.98
C SER A 181 3.43 -6.37 9.91
N ALA A 182 4.52 -6.53 9.14
CA ALA A 182 4.64 -7.59 8.15
C ALA A 182 4.60 -8.99 8.78
N THR A 183 5.32 -9.16 9.90
CA THR A 183 5.32 -10.41 10.66
C THR A 183 3.94 -10.73 11.23
N GLU A 184 3.23 -9.76 11.79
CA GLU A 184 1.88 -9.96 12.33
C GLU A 184 0.84 -10.26 11.25
N LEU A 185 0.95 -9.69 10.05
CA LEU A 185 0.09 -10.05 8.93
C LEU A 185 0.26 -11.53 8.56
N LYS A 186 1.49 -12.00 8.41
CA LYS A 186 1.79 -13.41 8.10
C LYS A 186 1.28 -14.35 9.19
N LYS A 187 1.50 -14.02 10.47
CA LYS A 187 0.95 -14.79 11.59
C LYS A 187 -0.57 -14.83 11.57
N CYS A 188 -1.22 -13.71 11.22
CA CYS A 188 -2.68 -13.67 11.15
C CYS A 188 -3.23 -14.62 10.08
N MET A 189 -2.63 -14.65 8.89
CA MET A 189 -3.11 -15.46 7.76
C MET A 189 -2.83 -16.97 7.91
N ASN A 190 -1.96 -17.36 8.84
CA ASN A 190 -1.59 -18.75 9.11
C ASN A 190 -2.25 -19.32 10.38
N ARG A 191 -3.37 -18.73 10.83
CA ARG A 191 -4.14 -19.23 11.98
C ARG A 191 -5.12 -20.32 11.60
#